data_AF-A0A9D4RT32-F1
#
_entry.id   AF-A0A9D4RT32-F1
#
_cell.length_a   1.000
_cell.length_b   1.000
_cell.length_c   1.000
_cell.angle_alpha   90.00
_cell.angle_beta   90.00
_cell.angle_gamma   90.00
#
_symmetry.space_group_name_H-M   'P 1'
#
loop_
_entity.id
_entity.type
_entity.pdbx_description
1 polymer ?
#
loop_
_entity_poly.entity_id
_entity_poly.type
_entity_poly.pdbx_seq_one_letter_code
_entity_poly.pdbx_strand_id
1 'polypeptide(L)'
;MCESCYSGASCDAMCNNQGSCENSTGTCNCGFAGYRGEFCERKECPGWGVSCTNHGTCNPGTGKCACNTGWIGTGCQTAKCENDCSSQGTCLPLEPPNTPRCNCTGNYFGLDCGKLCGRGTLIKPDLADLSTWYCTCDSCFTGELCDVECSGRGSCNSAGMCDCGTAGWRGDNCEKAGCPGKDGVDCTGHGSCITASAADIGIVYVI
;
A
#
# COMPACT_ATOMS: atom_id res chain seq x y z
N MET A 1 -19.47 -8.55 -51.94
CA MET A 1 -19.45 -8.14 -50.52
C MET A 1 -18.80 -9.28 -49.76
N CYS A 2 -17.86 -8.99 -48.86
CA CYS A 2 -17.19 -10.02 -48.07
C CYS A 2 -18.09 -10.52 -46.93
N GLU A 3 -17.78 -11.71 -46.42
CA GLU A 3 -18.35 -12.19 -45.15
C GLU A 3 -17.84 -11.36 -43.98
N SER A 4 -18.54 -11.42 -42.84
CA SER A 4 -18.15 -10.76 -41.59
C SER A 4 -16.69 -11.08 -41.23
N CYS A 5 -15.94 -10.09 -40.76
CA CYS A 5 -14.51 -10.15 -40.47
C CYS A 5 -13.54 -10.27 -41.67
N TYR A 6 -14.01 -10.48 -42.91
CA TYR A 6 -13.12 -10.57 -44.08
C TYR A 6 -13.02 -9.24 -44.83
N SER A 7 -11.81 -8.92 -45.27
CA SER A 7 -11.48 -7.69 -45.99
C SER A 7 -10.56 -7.96 -47.19
N GLY A 8 -10.36 -6.93 -48.03
CA GLY A 8 -9.53 -7.01 -49.24
C GLY A 8 -10.32 -7.28 -50.52
N ALA A 9 -9.67 -7.11 -51.68
CA ALA A 9 -10.30 -7.29 -53.00
C ALA A 9 -10.75 -8.75 -53.25
N SER A 10 -10.09 -9.71 -52.60
CA SER A 10 -10.40 -11.14 -52.69
C SER A 10 -11.08 -11.70 -51.44
N CYS A 11 -11.40 -10.87 -50.44
CA CYS A 11 -11.97 -11.28 -49.16
C CYS A 11 -11.16 -12.40 -48.45
N ASP A 12 -9.85 -12.38 -48.59
CA ASP A 12 -8.92 -13.39 -48.08
C ASP A 12 -8.22 -12.95 -46.78
N ALA A 13 -8.36 -11.68 -46.39
CA ALA A 13 -7.76 -11.14 -45.18
C ALA A 13 -8.78 -11.09 -44.03
N MET A 14 -8.81 -12.16 -43.23
CA MET A 14 -9.58 -12.20 -41.98
C MET A 14 -8.95 -11.27 -40.96
N CYS A 15 -9.65 -10.22 -40.56
CA CYS A 15 -9.17 -9.20 -39.62
C CYS A 15 -7.78 -8.66 -39.97
N ASN A 16 -7.54 -8.41 -41.27
CA ASN A 16 -6.24 -8.00 -41.84
C ASN A 16 -5.04 -8.88 -41.44
N ASN A 17 -5.30 -10.14 -41.07
CA ASN A 17 -4.30 -11.07 -40.51
C ASN A 17 -3.66 -10.56 -39.20
N GLN A 18 -4.30 -9.64 -38.49
CA GLN A 18 -3.80 -9.04 -37.25
C GLN A 18 -4.63 -9.41 -36.01
N GLY A 19 -5.77 -10.07 -36.20
CA GLY A 19 -6.71 -10.40 -35.15
C GLY A 19 -7.47 -11.69 -35.42
N SER A 20 -8.46 -11.96 -34.58
CA SER A 20 -9.35 -13.12 -34.69
C SER A 20 -10.80 -12.68 -34.83
N CYS A 21 -11.58 -13.39 -35.65
CA CYS A 21 -13.01 -13.12 -35.76
C CYS A 21 -13.77 -13.71 -34.57
N GLU A 22 -14.59 -12.90 -33.91
CA GLU A 22 -15.56 -13.35 -32.90
C GLU A 22 -16.81 -13.84 -33.64
N ASN A 23 -16.94 -15.17 -33.80
CA ASN A 23 -17.99 -15.78 -34.63
C ASN A 23 -19.43 -15.45 -34.16
N SER A 24 -19.60 -15.08 -32.89
CA SER A 24 -20.91 -14.76 -32.31
C SER A 24 -21.41 -13.37 -32.71
N THR A 25 -20.50 -12.41 -32.90
CA THR A 25 -20.82 -11.01 -33.22
C THR A 25 -20.42 -10.61 -34.63
N GLY A 26 -19.59 -11.41 -35.30
CA GLY A 26 -19.03 -11.07 -36.61
C GLY A 26 -18.04 -9.90 -36.57
N THR A 27 -17.43 -9.64 -35.41
CA THR A 27 -16.48 -8.53 -35.21
C THR A 27 -15.06 -9.02 -35.02
N CYS A 28 -14.09 -8.25 -35.52
CA CYS A 28 -12.68 -8.57 -35.34
C CYS A 28 -12.16 -8.15 -33.96
N ASN A 29 -11.61 -9.13 -33.23
CA ASN A 29 -10.78 -8.87 -32.05
C ASN A 29 -9.33 -8.64 -32.49
N CYS A 30 -8.91 -7.38 -32.52
CA CYS A 30 -7.58 -6.96 -32.96
C CYS A 30 -6.46 -7.19 -31.92
N GLY A 31 -6.81 -7.68 -30.73
CA GLY A 31 -5.87 -7.99 -29.67
C GLY A 31 -5.04 -6.80 -29.16
N PHE A 32 -3.93 -7.15 -28.51
CA PHE A 32 -3.08 -6.21 -27.78
C PHE A 32 -2.04 -5.49 -28.64
N ALA A 33 -1.73 -6.01 -29.84
CA ALA A 33 -0.63 -5.52 -30.67
C ALA A 33 -0.83 -4.10 -31.20
N GLY A 34 -1.96 -3.45 -30.90
CA GLY A 34 -2.25 -2.07 -31.29
C GLY A 34 -2.90 -1.95 -32.65
N TYR A 35 -3.45 -3.03 -33.19
CA TYR A 35 -4.27 -2.93 -34.40
C TYR A 35 -5.69 -2.52 -34.06
N ARG A 36 -6.29 -1.67 -34.89
CA ARG A 36 -7.60 -1.06 -34.68
C ARG A 36 -8.33 -0.90 -36.01
N GLY A 37 -9.63 -0.65 -35.91
CA GLY A 37 -10.53 -0.60 -37.07
C GLY A 37 -11.46 -1.81 -37.09
N GLU A 38 -12.43 -1.78 -38.00
CA GLU A 38 -13.44 -2.84 -38.15
C GLU A 38 -12.78 -4.19 -38.49
N PHE A 39 -11.66 -4.15 -39.21
CA PHE A 39 -10.91 -5.31 -39.65
C PHE A 39 -9.45 -5.27 -39.16
N CYS A 40 -9.12 -4.49 -38.13
CA CYS A 40 -7.74 -4.38 -37.59
C CYS A 40 -6.70 -3.84 -38.59
N GLU A 41 -7.13 -3.02 -39.54
CA GLU A 41 -6.32 -2.49 -40.64
C GLU A 41 -5.40 -1.32 -40.25
N ARG A 42 -5.69 -0.65 -39.14
CA ARG A 42 -4.94 0.53 -38.69
C ARG A 42 -3.98 0.15 -37.57
N LYS A 43 -2.71 0.50 -37.73
CA LYS A 43 -1.68 0.32 -36.70
C LYS A 43 -1.62 1.55 -35.79
N GLU A 44 -1.81 1.32 -34.50
CA GLU A 44 -1.67 2.30 -33.42
C GLU A 44 -0.74 1.75 -32.31
N CYS A 45 -0.74 2.41 -31.14
CA CYS A 45 -0.02 1.92 -29.98
C CYS A 45 -0.65 0.63 -29.40
N PRO A 46 0.16 -0.24 -28.77
CA PRO A 46 -0.34 -1.42 -28.06
C PRO A 46 -1.36 -1.07 -26.97
N GLY A 47 -2.22 -2.03 -26.63
CA GLY A 47 -3.25 -1.88 -25.60
C GLY A 47 -4.48 -2.74 -25.87
N TRP A 48 -5.35 -2.89 -24.88
CA TRP A 48 -6.62 -3.61 -25.03
C TRP A 48 -7.75 -2.65 -25.42
N GLY A 49 -8.37 -2.89 -26.58
CA GLY A 49 -9.48 -2.10 -27.12
C GLY A 49 -9.11 -0.69 -27.61
N VAL A 50 -8.32 0.04 -26.82
CA VAL A 50 -7.86 1.41 -27.07
C VAL A 50 -6.34 1.50 -26.91
N SER A 51 -5.74 2.49 -27.58
CA SER A 51 -4.30 2.77 -27.45
C SER A 51 -3.91 2.97 -25.98
N CYS A 52 -2.82 2.32 -25.56
CA CYS A 52 -2.30 2.36 -24.19
C CYS A 52 -3.31 1.95 -23.11
N THR A 53 -4.35 1.17 -23.47
CA THR A 53 -5.42 0.72 -22.56
C THR A 53 -6.08 1.89 -21.80
N ASN A 54 -6.00 3.11 -22.35
CA ASN A 54 -6.45 4.36 -21.70
C ASN A 54 -5.71 4.71 -20.39
N HIS A 55 -4.57 4.08 -20.14
CA HIS A 55 -3.72 4.29 -18.95
C HIS A 55 -2.39 4.95 -19.31
N GLY A 56 -2.37 5.69 -20.42
CA GLY A 56 -1.19 6.39 -20.88
C GLY A 56 -1.45 7.18 -22.16
N THR A 57 -0.44 7.92 -22.58
CA THR A 57 -0.46 8.68 -23.82
C THR A 57 0.33 7.93 -24.89
N CYS A 58 -0.29 7.71 -26.06
CA CYS A 58 0.36 7.10 -27.22
C CYS A 58 1.23 8.13 -27.96
N ASN A 59 2.46 7.77 -28.29
CA ASN A 59 3.29 8.52 -29.24
C ASN A 59 3.21 7.84 -30.62
N PRO A 60 2.47 8.42 -31.59
CA PRO A 60 2.25 7.79 -32.89
C PRO A 60 3.53 7.60 -33.73
N GLY A 61 4.51 8.49 -33.58
CA GLY A 61 5.76 8.43 -34.34
C GLY A 61 6.68 7.28 -33.92
N THR A 62 6.55 6.79 -32.68
CA THR A 62 7.35 5.67 -32.15
C THR A 62 6.53 4.41 -31.90
N GLY A 63 5.19 4.51 -31.88
CA GLY A 63 4.28 3.43 -31.51
C GLY A 63 4.39 3.01 -30.04
N LYS A 64 4.92 3.88 -29.16
CA LYS A 64 5.14 3.60 -27.73
C LYS A 64 4.16 4.35 -26.85
N CYS A 65 3.78 3.72 -25.74
CA CYS A 65 2.96 4.31 -24.69
C CYS A 65 3.80 4.93 -23.57
N ALA A 66 3.48 6.16 -23.20
CA ALA A 66 3.92 6.77 -21.95
C ALA A 66 2.83 6.54 -20.90
N CYS A 67 3.07 5.62 -19.96
CA CYS A 67 2.06 5.22 -18.99
C CYS A 67 1.86 6.26 -17.88
N ASN A 68 0.61 6.39 -17.44
CA ASN A 68 0.22 7.17 -16.28
C ASN A 68 0.80 6.54 -15.01
N THR A 69 0.89 7.32 -13.94
CA THR A 69 1.31 6.84 -12.62
C THR A 69 0.49 5.62 -12.20
N GLY A 70 1.18 4.60 -11.70
CA GLY A 70 0.57 3.33 -11.31
C GLY A 70 0.39 2.33 -12.45
N TRP A 71 0.77 2.64 -13.70
CA TRP A 71 0.63 1.71 -14.82
C TRP A 71 1.96 1.44 -15.52
N ILE A 72 2.16 0.19 -15.93
CA ILE A 72 3.35 -0.29 -16.64
C ILE A 72 2.97 -1.25 -17.76
N GLY A 73 3.98 -1.64 -18.55
CA GLY A 73 3.82 -2.49 -19.72
C GLY A 73 3.79 -1.69 -21.02
N THR A 74 3.93 -2.37 -22.15
CA THR A 74 4.04 -1.75 -23.48
C THR A 74 2.76 -1.04 -23.94
N GLY A 75 1.63 -1.40 -23.36
CA GLY A 75 0.32 -0.78 -23.59
C GLY A 75 -0.35 -0.36 -22.29
N CYS A 76 0.43 -0.09 -21.23
CA CYS A 76 -0.03 0.33 -19.90
C CYS A 76 -1.13 -0.57 -19.31
N GLN A 77 -1.06 -1.86 -19.60
CA GLN A 77 -2.07 -2.86 -19.23
C GLN A 77 -1.88 -3.44 -17.84
N THR A 78 -0.69 -3.26 -17.25
CA THR A 78 -0.34 -3.86 -15.97
C THR A 78 -0.34 -2.77 -14.92
N ALA A 79 -1.19 -2.93 -13.92
CA ALA A 79 -1.16 -2.12 -12.73
C ALA A 79 0.13 -2.35 -11.95
N LYS A 80 0.72 -1.27 -11.44
CA LYS A 80 1.90 -1.25 -10.59
C LYS A 80 1.50 -0.67 -9.24
N CYS A 81 1.40 -1.54 -8.25
CA CYS A 81 1.32 -1.14 -6.86
C CYS A 81 2.72 -0.89 -6.28
N GLU A 82 2.80 -0.08 -5.24
CA GLU A 82 4.03 0.12 -4.49
C GLU A 82 4.49 -1.20 -3.85
N ASN A 83 5.78 -1.51 -4.00
CA ASN A 83 6.43 -2.72 -3.47
C ASN A 83 5.68 -4.04 -3.70
N ASP A 84 4.87 -4.13 -4.75
CA ASP A 84 3.99 -5.28 -5.02
C ASP A 84 3.15 -5.68 -3.79
N CYS A 85 2.61 -4.67 -3.09
CA CYS A 85 1.86 -4.82 -1.86
C CYS A 85 2.61 -5.62 -0.77
N SER A 86 3.95 -5.53 -0.77
CA SER A 86 4.86 -6.21 0.16
C SER A 86 4.63 -7.72 0.26
N SER A 87 4.02 -8.34 -0.75
CA SER A 87 3.50 -9.72 -0.69
C SER A 87 2.50 -10.00 0.45
N GLN A 88 1.93 -8.94 1.05
CA GLN A 88 0.93 -8.97 2.12
C GLN A 88 -0.43 -8.46 1.64
N GLY A 89 -0.68 -8.56 0.33
CA GLY A 89 -1.90 -8.09 -0.28
C GLY A 89 -1.96 -8.39 -1.76
N THR A 90 -3.08 -8.04 -2.38
CA THR A 90 -3.27 -8.16 -3.83
C THR A 90 -3.30 -6.77 -4.44
N CYS A 91 -2.53 -6.56 -5.51
CA CYS A 91 -2.60 -5.31 -6.29
C CYS A 91 -3.89 -5.26 -7.10
N LEU A 92 -4.80 -4.35 -6.76
CA LEU A 92 -6.04 -4.11 -7.49
C LEU A 92 -5.80 -3.05 -8.56
N PRO A 93 -6.12 -3.32 -9.84
CA PRO A 93 -5.79 -2.42 -10.94
C PRO A 93 -6.69 -1.19 -11.04
N LEU A 94 -7.94 -1.26 -10.60
CA LEU A 94 -8.94 -0.21 -10.82
C LEU A 94 -9.82 -0.06 -9.59
N GLU A 95 -9.39 0.80 -8.69
CA GLU A 95 -10.23 1.27 -7.60
C GLU A 95 -10.45 2.77 -7.76
N PRO A 96 -11.62 3.31 -7.37
CA PRO A 96 -11.87 4.75 -7.39
C PRO A 96 -10.69 5.49 -6.72
N PRO A 97 -10.02 6.46 -7.37
CA PRO A 97 -10.37 7.20 -8.59
C PRO A 97 -9.68 6.71 -9.90
N ASN A 98 -9.58 5.41 -10.13
CA ASN A 98 -8.86 4.72 -11.23
C ASN A 98 -7.34 4.68 -11.09
N THR A 99 -6.85 4.50 -9.86
CA THR A 99 -5.44 4.24 -9.57
C THR A 99 -5.28 2.87 -8.94
N PRO A 100 -4.24 2.11 -9.31
CA PRO A 100 -3.95 0.85 -8.64
C PRO A 100 -3.66 1.02 -7.16
N ARG A 101 -4.18 0.10 -6.35
CA ARG A 101 -4.00 0.12 -4.91
C ARG A 101 -3.96 -1.29 -4.34
N CYS A 102 -3.32 -1.41 -3.18
CA CYS A 102 -3.22 -2.68 -2.50
C CYS A 102 -4.48 -3.01 -1.71
N ASN A 103 -4.91 -4.26 -1.79
CA ASN A 103 -5.87 -4.86 -0.89
C ASN A 103 -5.11 -5.74 0.11
N CYS A 104 -4.82 -5.17 1.29
CA CYS A 104 -4.02 -5.83 2.32
C CYS A 104 -4.77 -7.00 2.97
N THR A 105 -4.05 -8.09 3.22
CA THR A 105 -4.56 -9.26 3.92
C THR A 105 -4.27 -9.19 5.43
N GLY A 106 -5.16 -9.76 6.24
CA GLY A 106 -5.00 -9.80 7.70
C GLY A 106 -4.89 -8.41 8.35
N ASN A 107 -3.89 -8.25 9.22
CA ASN A 107 -3.62 -7.03 9.98
C ASN A 107 -2.55 -6.12 9.32
N TYR A 108 -2.22 -6.36 8.06
CA TYR A 108 -1.32 -5.49 7.32
C TYR A 108 -2.02 -4.22 6.82
N PHE A 109 -1.30 -3.12 6.79
CA PHE A 109 -1.78 -1.80 6.40
C PHE A 109 -0.67 -0.93 5.80
N GLY A 110 -1.02 0.30 5.42
CA GLY A 110 -0.17 1.19 4.64
C GLY A 110 -0.39 1.01 3.13
N LEU A 111 0.14 1.95 2.34
CA LEU A 111 -0.09 2.01 0.89
C LEU A 111 0.35 0.74 0.14
N ASP A 112 1.36 0.05 0.68
CA ASP A 112 1.96 -1.16 0.14
C ASP A 112 1.78 -2.38 1.06
N CYS A 113 0.90 -2.32 2.06
CA CYS A 113 0.71 -3.39 3.05
C CYS A 113 1.98 -3.81 3.80
N GLY A 114 3.02 -2.96 3.83
CA GLY A 114 4.28 -3.27 4.51
C GLY A 114 4.24 -3.15 6.03
N LYS A 115 3.19 -2.54 6.60
CA LYS A 115 3.06 -2.31 8.04
C LYS A 115 2.15 -3.35 8.67
N LEU A 116 2.60 -4.00 9.74
CA LEU A 116 1.80 -4.96 10.49
C LEU A 116 1.24 -4.31 11.76
N CYS A 117 -0.07 -4.36 11.96
CA CYS A 117 -0.69 -4.07 13.24
C CYS A 117 -0.55 -5.31 14.15
N GLY A 118 0.52 -5.34 14.94
CA GLY A 118 0.97 -6.51 15.70
C GLY A 118 0.08 -6.80 16.91
N ARG A 119 0.29 -6.05 17.99
CA ARG A 119 -0.47 -6.17 19.25
C ARG A 119 -1.48 -5.05 19.38
N GLY A 120 -2.46 -5.07 18.49
CA GLY A 120 -3.48 -4.06 18.42
C GLY A 120 -4.59 -4.41 17.46
N THR A 121 -5.53 -3.49 17.37
CA THR A 121 -6.65 -3.55 16.43
C THR A 121 -6.40 -2.60 15.27
N LEU A 122 -6.45 -3.10 14.04
CA LEU A 122 -6.32 -2.29 12.84
C LEU A 122 -7.62 -1.51 12.59
N ILE A 123 -7.53 -0.19 12.55
CA ILE A 123 -8.65 0.71 12.27
C ILE A 123 -8.54 1.22 10.83
N LYS A 124 -9.65 1.15 10.10
CA LYS A 124 -9.76 1.58 8.69
C LYS A 124 -10.86 2.65 8.57
N PRO A 125 -10.57 3.92 8.89
CA PRO A 125 -11.58 4.98 8.87
C PRO A 125 -12.17 5.22 7.47
N ASP A 126 -11.29 5.22 6.46
CA ASP A 126 -11.68 5.32 5.06
C ASP A 126 -11.15 4.10 4.29
N LEU A 127 -12.07 3.27 3.79
CA LEU A 127 -11.73 2.11 2.97
C LEU A 127 -11.21 2.49 1.58
N ALA A 128 -11.33 3.73 1.13
CA ALA A 128 -10.76 4.22 -0.13
C ALA A 128 -9.35 4.78 0.05
N ASP A 129 -9.03 5.36 1.22
CA ASP A 129 -7.74 5.97 1.52
C ASP A 129 -6.94 5.17 2.56
N LEU A 130 -6.02 4.33 2.06
CA LEU A 130 -5.13 3.50 2.91
C LEU A 130 -4.20 4.32 3.81
N SER A 131 -3.96 5.60 3.50
CA SER A 131 -3.14 6.46 4.35
C SER A 131 -3.83 6.81 5.68
N THR A 132 -5.15 6.64 5.75
CA THR A 132 -5.93 6.86 6.98
C THR A 132 -5.90 5.67 7.93
N TRP A 133 -5.38 4.51 7.50
CA TRP A 133 -5.41 3.29 8.31
C TRP A 133 -4.33 3.36 9.39
N TYR A 134 -4.70 3.02 10.63
CA TYR A 134 -3.78 3.05 11.76
C TYR A 134 -4.08 1.92 12.74
N CYS A 135 -3.09 1.55 13.54
CA CYS A 135 -3.22 0.53 14.56
C CYS A 135 -3.50 1.17 15.92
N THR A 136 -4.55 0.72 16.61
CA THR A 136 -4.76 1.05 18.04
C THR A 136 -4.18 -0.06 18.89
N CYS A 137 -3.18 0.27 19.71
CA CYS A 137 -2.46 -0.74 20.48
C CYS A 137 -3.28 -1.32 21.62
N ASP A 138 -3.08 -2.61 21.86
CA ASP A 138 -3.50 -3.28 23.07
C ASP A 138 -2.72 -2.73 24.28
N SER A 139 -3.22 -2.99 25.48
CA SER A 139 -2.52 -2.61 26.73
C SER A 139 -1.07 -3.10 26.72
N CYS A 140 -0.17 -2.28 27.27
CA CYS A 140 1.28 -2.47 27.25
C CYS A 140 1.98 -2.27 25.91
N PHE A 141 1.30 -2.11 24.77
CA PHE A 141 1.97 -1.95 23.48
C PHE A 141 1.91 -0.51 22.96
N THR A 142 2.96 -0.12 22.26
CA THR A 142 3.16 1.25 21.77
C THR A 142 3.78 1.24 20.37
N GLY A 143 3.81 2.42 19.75
CA GLY A 143 4.33 2.62 18.40
C GLY A 143 3.25 2.54 17.32
N GLU A 144 3.62 2.90 16.10
CA GLU A 144 2.70 2.85 14.95
C GLU A 144 2.21 1.42 14.64
N LEU A 145 3.06 0.42 14.91
CA LEU A 145 2.83 -0.99 14.62
C LEU A 145 2.36 -1.79 15.85
N CYS A 146 2.34 -1.16 17.02
CA CYS A 146 2.05 -1.81 18.30
C CYS A 146 2.95 -3.05 18.54
N ASP A 147 4.24 -2.88 18.26
CA ASP A 147 5.28 -3.90 18.36
C ASP A 147 6.28 -3.63 19.50
N VAL A 148 6.17 -2.48 20.16
CA VAL A 148 7.03 -2.09 21.28
C VAL A 148 6.29 -2.25 22.61
N GLU A 149 6.66 -3.28 23.36
CA GLU A 149 6.16 -3.52 24.72
C GLU A 149 6.73 -2.49 25.71
N CYS A 150 5.86 -1.83 26.46
CA CYS A 150 6.16 -0.84 27.50
C CYS A 150 7.19 0.20 27.05
N SER A 151 7.04 0.71 25.82
CA SER A 151 7.98 1.66 25.18
C SER A 151 9.44 1.18 25.15
N GLY A 152 9.70 -0.12 25.31
CA GLY A 152 11.04 -0.73 25.41
C GLY A 152 11.73 -0.50 26.75
N ARG A 153 10.99 -0.04 27.77
CA ARG A 153 11.52 0.49 29.04
C ARG A 153 10.94 -0.21 30.27
N GLY A 154 10.20 -1.28 30.06
CA GLY A 154 9.53 -2.04 31.10
C GLY A 154 9.11 -3.42 30.62
N SER A 155 8.28 -4.09 31.41
CA SER A 155 7.71 -5.40 31.06
C SER A 155 6.23 -5.44 31.42
N CYS A 156 5.42 -6.05 30.55
CA CYS A 156 4.00 -6.17 30.80
C CYS A 156 3.73 -7.26 31.84
N ASN A 157 2.90 -6.96 32.84
CA ASN A 157 2.48 -7.94 33.83
C ASN A 157 1.19 -8.66 33.41
N SER A 158 0.80 -9.69 34.17
CA SER A 158 -0.41 -10.48 33.89
C SER A 158 -1.72 -9.69 34.02
N ALA A 159 -1.71 -8.48 34.61
CA ALA A 159 -2.85 -7.59 34.70
C ALA A 159 -2.94 -6.60 33.53
N GLY A 160 -2.03 -6.68 32.54
CA GLY A 160 -2.00 -5.76 31.40
C GLY A 160 -1.47 -4.37 31.74
N MET A 161 -0.64 -4.26 32.79
CA MET A 161 0.02 -3.01 33.19
C MET A 161 1.53 -3.14 33.03
N CYS A 162 2.18 -2.06 32.60
CA CYS A 162 3.63 -2.04 32.47
C CYS A 162 4.32 -1.81 33.82
N ASP A 163 5.26 -2.69 34.16
CA ASP A 163 6.27 -2.43 35.18
C ASP A 163 7.46 -1.70 34.56
N CYS A 164 7.59 -0.41 34.85
CA CYS A 164 8.65 0.46 34.34
C CYS A 164 9.98 0.32 35.11
N GLY A 165 10.04 -0.58 36.09
CA GLY A 165 11.21 -0.80 36.92
C GLY A 165 11.66 0.45 37.67
N THR A 166 12.97 0.57 37.89
CA THR A 166 13.57 1.62 38.71
C THR A 166 14.39 2.64 37.93
N ALA A 167 14.43 2.53 36.60
CA ALA A 167 15.27 3.35 35.72
C ALA A 167 14.73 4.78 35.45
N GLY A 168 13.65 5.17 36.14
CA GLY A 168 13.04 6.49 35.99
C GLY A 168 12.11 6.60 34.78
N TRP A 169 11.30 5.57 34.53
CA TRP A 169 10.24 5.63 33.53
C TRP A 169 8.87 5.51 34.20
N ARG A 170 7.89 6.24 33.67
CA ARG A 170 6.54 6.42 34.21
C ARG A 170 5.51 6.42 33.08
N GLY A 171 4.24 6.35 33.45
CA GLY A 171 3.11 6.27 32.51
C GLY A 171 2.64 4.84 32.33
N ASP A 172 1.47 4.68 31.72
CA ASP A 172 0.82 3.38 31.55
C ASP A 172 1.65 2.43 30.69
N ASN A 173 2.48 2.98 29.80
CA ASN A 173 3.39 2.25 28.92
C ASN A 173 4.85 2.68 29.08
N CYS A 174 5.24 3.26 30.22
CA CYS A 174 6.62 3.70 30.51
C CYS A 174 7.19 4.73 29.51
N GLU A 175 6.32 5.54 28.91
CA GLU A 175 6.67 6.51 27.88
C GLU A 175 7.18 7.86 28.44
N LYS A 176 6.90 8.14 29.72
CA LYS A 176 7.26 9.40 30.37
C LYS A 176 8.58 9.24 31.14
N ALA A 177 9.52 10.14 30.89
CA ALA A 177 10.74 10.23 31.67
C ALA A 177 10.45 10.77 33.08
N GLY A 178 11.06 10.15 34.08
CA GLY A 178 11.01 10.52 35.49
C GLY A 178 12.35 10.24 36.17
N CYS A 179 12.38 10.29 37.50
CA CYS A 179 13.59 9.98 38.27
C CYS A 179 13.62 8.51 38.70
N PRO A 180 14.81 7.91 38.86
CA PRO A 180 14.94 6.57 39.41
C PRO A 180 14.16 6.40 40.72
N GLY A 181 13.48 5.26 40.86
CA GLY A 181 12.63 4.98 42.01
C GLY A 181 11.71 3.78 41.79
N LYS A 182 11.17 3.21 42.86
CA LYS A 182 10.42 1.95 42.85
C LYS A 182 8.91 2.19 42.82
N ASP A 183 8.14 1.20 42.36
CA ASP A 183 6.67 1.14 42.43
C ASP A 183 5.97 2.35 41.77
N GLY A 184 6.55 2.88 40.69
CA GLY A 184 5.98 4.04 40.00
C GLY A 184 6.25 5.39 40.67
N VAL A 185 7.04 5.45 41.75
CA VAL A 185 7.30 6.67 42.53
C VAL A 185 8.74 7.19 42.34
N ASP A 186 8.87 8.47 41.97
CA ASP A 186 10.16 9.14 41.82
C ASP A 186 10.89 9.24 43.16
N CYS A 187 12.20 8.98 43.14
CA CYS A 187 13.05 9.02 44.33
C CYS A 187 12.48 8.20 45.50
N THR A 188 11.73 7.13 45.19
CA THR A 188 10.97 6.29 46.14
C THR A 188 10.08 7.07 47.12
N GLY A 189 9.69 8.30 46.78
CA GLY A 189 8.90 9.19 47.64
C GLY A 189 9.73 9.93 48.72
N HIS A 190 11.05 9.78 48.71
CA HIS A 190 11.96 10.35 49.71
C HIS A 190 12.74 11.57 49.19
N GLY A 191 12.40 12.10 48.01
CA GLY A 191 13.07 13.26 47.45
C GLY A 191 12.29 13.89 46.30
N SER A 192 12.71 15.10 45.92
CA SER A 192 12.15 15.82 44.78
C SER A 192 12.90 15.47 43.51
N CYS A 193 12.17 15.11 42.46
CA CYS A 193 12.76 14.87 41.14
C CYS A 193 13.12 16.21 40.49
N ILE A 194 14.42 16.42 40.22
CA ILE A 194 14.92 17.60 39.51
C ILE A 194 15.34 17.19 38.10
N THR A 195 14.45 17.38 37.13
CA THR A 195 14.73 17.05 35.73
C THR A 195 15.52 18.18 35.06
N ALA A 196 16.85 18.17 35.24
CA ALA A 196 17.75 19.14 34.62
C ALA A 196 18.00 18.81 33.13
N SER A 197 17.01 19.02 32.27
CA SER A 197 17.13 18.93 30.80
C SER A 197 17.55 17.55 30.23
N ALA A 198 17.37 17.37 28.92
CA ALA A 198 17.48 16.08 28.22
C ALA A 198 18.89 15.46 28.14
N ALA A 199 19.87 15.97 28.90
CA ALA A 199 21.25 15.47 28.94
C ALA A 199 21.64 14.79 30.25
N ASP A 200 20.89 14.98 31.35
CA ASP A 200 21.25 14.46 32.68
C ASP A 200 20.13 13.58 33.25
N ILE A 201 20.04 12.34 32.76
CA ILE A 201 19.29 11.29 33.45
C ILE A 201 20.12 10.84 34.66
N GLY A 202 19.64 11.09 35.88
CA GLY A 202 20.11 10.36 37.07
C GLY A 202 20.85 11.12 38.17
N ILE A 203 20.69 12.44 38.33
CA ILE A 203 21.29 13.15 39.47
C ILE A 203 20.24 13.41 40.56
N VAL A 204 20.35 12.67 41.67
CA VAL A 204 19.65 12.92 42.93
C VAL A 204 20.55 13.77 43.81
N TYR A 205 20.14 14.99 44.17
CA TYR A 205 20.79 15.73 45.25
C TYR A 205 20.03 15.48 46.55
N VAL A 206 20.72 14.89 47.52
CA VAL A 206 20.26 14.83 48.91
C VAL A 206 20.52 16.22 49.50
N ILE A 207 19.46 16.92 49.92
CA ILE A 207 19.57 18.11 50.77
C ILE A 207 19.51 17.68 52.23
#